data_AF-A0A9N9D205-F1
#
_entry.id   AF-A0A9N9D205-F1
#
_cell.length_a   1.000
_cell.length_b   1.000
_cell.length_c   1.000
_cell.angle_alpha   90.00
_cell.angle_beta   90.00
_cell.angle_gamma   90.00
#
_symmetry.space_group_name_H-M   'P 1'
#
loop_
_entity.id
_entity.type
_entity.pdbx_description
1 polymer ?
#
loop_
_entity_poly.entity_id
_entity_poly.type
_entity_poly.pdbx_seq_one_letter_code
_entity_poly.pdbx_strand_id
1 'polypeptide(L)'
;MKKTTSTTAATSKATGKNKNNTDVWVLTIFFSEYKEEEEVCNRCFVTKELAEVAMKNEARRLYKLSGIIQEADNKYFEESENRIDFGESWGESDYRREYGYCQIERVKLEVEVDVFVSTDEEDEDLDD
;
A
#
# COMPACT_ATOMS: atom_id res chain seq x y z
N MET A 1 48.63 39.68 13.12
CA MET A 1 47.83 40.76 12.48
C MET A 1 46.38 40.56 12.88
N LYS A 2 45.78 41.51 13.61
CA LYS A 2 44.33 41.53 13.90
C LYS A 2 43.66 42.49 12.92
N LYS A 3 42.57 42.07 12.27
CA LYS A 3 41.44 42.94 11.90
C LYS A 3 40.15 42.13 11.88
N THR A 4 39.14 42.74 12.47
CA THR A 4 37.85 42.26 12.95
C THR A 4 36.75 42.36 11.89
N THR A 5 35.84 41.38 11.93
CA THR A 5 34.38 41.37 11.66
C THR A 5 33.75 42.42 10.73
N SER A 6 32.98 41.92 9.76
CA SER A 6 31.80 42.61 9.22
C SER A 6 30.59 41.67 9.20
N THR A 7 29.63 42.01 10.06
CA THR A 7 28.21 41.65 10.11
C THR A 7 27.52 41.75 8.74
N THR A 8 26.58 40.86 8.42
CA THR A 8 25.17 41.19 8.08
C THR A 8 24.33 39.91 8.01
N ALA A 9 23.26 39.88 8.80
CA ALA A 9 22.24 38.85 8.82
C ALA A 9 21.40 38.87 7.53
N ALA A 10 21.09 37.69 7.00
CA ALA A 10 19.96 37.48 6.12
C ALA A 10 19.07 36.40 6.75
N THR A 11 18.18 36.82 7.64
CA THR A 11 17.03 36.02 8.04
C THR A 11 16.08 35.95 6.84
N SER A 12 16.21 34.92 6.02
CA SER A 12 15.19 34.56 5.04
C SER A 12 14.04 33.88 5.79
N LYS A 13 13.03 34.67 6.11
CA LYS A 13 11.74 34.21 6.61
C LYS A 13 11.04 33.48 5.45
N ALA A 14 11.21 32.16 5.38
CA ALA A 14 10.47 31.32 4.44
C ALA A 14 9.03 31.14 4.95
N THR A 15 8.14 32.07 4.57
CA THR A 15 6.69 31.82 4.54
C THR A 15 6.41 30.91 3.34
N GLY A 16 6.53 29.60 3.56
CA GLY A 16 6.01 28.58 2.67
C GLY A 16 5.11 27.67 3.49
N LYS A 17 3.79 27.81 3.33
CA LYS A 17 2.85 26.77 3.76
C LYS A 17 3.11 25.59 2.83
N ASN A 18 4.11 24.78 3.14
CA ASN A 18 4.41 23.57 2.38
C ASN A 18 3.22 22.63 2.58
N LYS A 19 2.28 22.64 1.64
CA LYS A 19 1.39 21.52 1.40
C LYS A 19 2.31 20.38 0.98
N ASN A 20 2.73 19.57 1.95
CA ASN A 20 3.53 18.39 1.69
C ASN A 20 2.62 17.38 0.98
N ASN A 21 2.54 17.47 -0.35
CA ASN A 21 2.01 16.41 -1.19
C ASN A 21 3.01 15.25 -1.11
N THR A 22 2.91 14.49 -0.03
CA THR A 22 3.75 13.31 0.15
C THR A 22 3.16 12.21 -0.74
N ASP A 23 3.95 11.79 -1.72
CA ASP A 23 3.65 10.57 -2.46
C ASP A 23 3.90 9.37 -1.57
N VAL A 24 2.94 8.45 -1.53
CA VAL A 24 3.06 7.14 -0.90
C VAL A 24 2.83 6.07 -1.94
N TRP A 25 3.41 4.89 -1.71
CA TRP A 25 3.22 3.72 -2.54
C TRP A 25 2.34 2.73 -1.77
N VAL A 26 1.20 2.39 -2.34
CA VAL A 26 0.25 1.44 -1.77
C VAL A 26 0.46 0.10 -2.44
N LEU A 27 0.78 -0.92 -1.65
CA LEU A 27 0.75 -2.31 -2.05
C LEU A 27 -0.62 -2.88 -1.70
N THR A 28 -1.36 -3.29 -2.72
CA THR A 28 -2.60 -4.05 -2.62
C THR A 28 -2.27 -5.53 -2.81
N ILE A 29 -2.66 -6.34 -1.83
CA ILE A 29 -2.48 -7.78 -1.83
C ILE A 29 -3.87 -8.37 -1.90
N PHE A 30 -4.12 -9.16 -2.93
CA PHE A 30 -5.35 -9.92 -3.10
C PHE A 30 -4.99 -11.38 -3.14
N PHE A 31 -5.74 -12.18 -2.39
CA PHE A 31 -5.68 -13.62 -2.49
C PHE A 31 -7.05 -14.20 -2.25
N SER A 32 -7.46 -15.12 -3.12
CA SER A 32 -8.70 -15.86 -3.00
C SER A 32 -8.40 -17.35 -3.10
N GLU A 33 -8.66 -18.03 -1.99
CA GLU A 33 -8.74 -19.48 -1.95
C GLU A 33 -10.15 -19.89 -2.36
N TYR A 34 -10.26 -20.84 -3.30
CA TYR A 34 -11.46 -21.61 -3.66
C TYR A 34 -12.83 -21.09 -3.16
N LYS A 35 -13.49 -20.19 -3.90
CA LYS A 35 -14.87 -19.70 -3.61
C LYS A 35 -15.08 -19.07 -2.22
N GLU A 36 -14.04 -18.85 -1.44
CA GLU A 36 -14.10 -18.23 -0.11
C GLU A 36 -13.77 -16.75 -0.15
N GLU A 37 -13.94 -16.09 0.99
CA GLU A 37 -13.83 -14.64 1.15
C GLU A 37 -12.50 -14.08 0.63
N GLU A 38 -12.60 -12.94 -0.04
CA GLU A 38 -11.46 -12.22 -0.61
C GLU A 38 -10.70 -11.52 0.52
N GLU A 39 -9.46 -11.94 0.79
CA GLU A 39 -8.59 -11.19 1.69
C GLU A 39 -7.87 -10.10 0.89
N VAL A 40 -8.30 -8.85 1.10
CA VAL A 40 -7.62 -7.67 0.57
C VAL A 40 -6.81 -7.00 1.68
N CYS A 41 -5.48 -7.08 1.58
CA CYS A 41 -4.58 -6.42 2.52
C CYS A 41 -3.85 -5.26 1.82
N ASN A 42 -3.92 -4.06 2.40
CA ASN A 42 -3.23 -2.88 1.90
C ASN A 42 -2.06 -2.50 2.82
N ARG A 43 -0.90 -2.21 2.24
CA ARG A 43 0.29 -1.73 2.97
C ARG A 43 0.87 -0.49 2.30
N CYS A 44 1.27 0.51 3.08
CA CYS A 44 1.79 1.76 2.56
C CYS A 44 3.31 1.87 2.77
N PHE A 45 4.00 2.39 1.76
CA PHE A 45 5.46 2.57 1.74
C PHE A 45 5.81 4.00 1.32
N VAL A 46 6.93 4.49 1.86
CA VAL A 46 7.44 5.85 1.58
C VAL A 46 8.24 5.93 0.27
N THR A 47 8.71 4.80 -0.27
CA THR A 47 9.44 4.75 -1.54
C THR A 47 8.97 3.59 -2.42
N LYS A 48 9.19 3.73 -3.74
CA LYS A 48 8.89 2.68 -4.72
C LYS A 48 9.69 1.41 -4.44
N GLU A 49 10.98 1.54 -4.12
CA GLU A 49 11.85 0.36 -3.94
C GLU A 49 11.37 -0.51 -2.75
N LEU A 50 10.92 0.11 -1.66
CA LEU A 50 10.36 -0.63 -0.53
C LEU A 50 9.06 -1.36 -0.92
N ALA A 51 8.20 -0.70 -1.69
CA ALA A 51 6.97 -1.29 -2.19
C ALA A 51 7.25 -2.46 -3.15
N GLU A 52 8.21 -2.33 -4.08
CA GLU A 52 8.60 -3.39 -5.02
C GLU A 52 9.17 -4.62 -4.29
N VAL A 53 10.05 -4.41 -3.31
CA VAL A 53 10.60 -5.50 -2.49
C VAL A 53 9.49 -6.19 -1.69
N ALA A 54 8.60 -5.43 -1.08
CA ALA A 54 7.46 -5.98 -0.35
C ALA A 54 6.51 -6.76 -1.26
N MET A 55 6.21 -6.24 -2.45
CA MET A 55 5.37 -6.89 -3.48
C MET A 55 5.94 -8.26 -3.86
N LYS A 56 7.24 -8.33 -4.19
CA LYS A 56 7.91 -9.59 -4.56
C LYS A 56 7.93 -10.60 -3.42
N ASN A 57 8.19 -10.13 -2.20
CA ASN A 57 8.20 -11.00 -1.02
C ASN A 57 6.82 -11.56 -0.71
N GLU A 58 5.79 -10.73 -0.79
CA GLU A 58 4.42 -11.14 -0.50
C GLU A 58 3.88 -12.10 -1.56
N ALA A 59 4.07 -11.79 -2.85
CA ALA A 59 3.67 -12.68 -3.93
C ALA A 59 4.35 -14.06 -3.81
N ARG A 60 5.66 -14.10 -3.50
CA ARG A 60 6.37 -15.36 -3.25
C ARG A 60 5.89 -16.08 -2.00
N ARG A 61 5.50 -15.36 -0.95
CA ARG A 61 4.96 -15.94 0.29
C ARG A 61 3.63 -16.61 -0.01
N LEU A 62 2.71 -15.90 -0.66
CA LEU A 62 1.38 -16.39 -1.01
C LEU A 62 1.44 -17.55 -2.01
N TYR A 63 2.25 -17.43 -3.06
CA TYR A 63 2.49 -18.51 -4.02
C TYR A 63 3.01 -19.80 -3.38
N LYS A 64 3.81 -19.70 -2.31
CA LYS A 64 4.29 -20.86 -1.55
C LYS A 64 3.25 -21.45 -0.62
N LEU A 65 2.42 -20.60 -0.01
CA LEU A 65 1.42 -21.01 0.97
C LEU A 65 0.20 -21.65 0.31
N SER A 66 -0.19 -21.19 -0.86
CA SER A 66 -1.33 -21.69 -1.62
C SER A 66 -1.19 -23.17 -2.04
N GLY A 67 0.00 -23.78 -1.93
CA GLY A 67 0.17 -25.17 -2.37
C GLY A 67 0.04 -25.35 -3.90
N ILE A 68 -0.04 -24.25 -4.67
CA ILE A 68 0.04 -24.18 -6.15
C ILE A 68 1.30 -24.87 -6.69
N ILE A 69 2.31 -25.05 -5.84
CA ILE A 69 3.63 -25.63 -6.15
C ILE A 69 3.61 -27.15 -6.45
N GLN A 70 2.47 -27.86 -6.45
CA GLN A 70 2.57 -29.31 -6.47
C GLN A 70 3.22 -29.92 -7.73
N GLU A 71 3.13 -29.32 -8.91
CA GLU A 71 3.80 -29.88 -10.11
C GLU A 71 4.18 -28.83 -11.18
N ALA A 72 3.99 -27.54 -10.91
CA ALA A 72 4.14 -26.50 -11.92
C ALA A 72 5.53 -25.84 -11.88
N ASP A 73 6.25 -25.90 -13.02
CA ASP A 73 7.19 -24.83 -13.38
C ASP A 73 6.49 -23.46 -13.22
N ASN A 74 7.24 -22.36 -13.07
CA ASN A 74 6.76 -20.98 -12.81
C ASN A 74 5.66 -20.41 -13.76
N LYS A 75 5.00 -21.22 -14.59
CA LYS A 75 3.83 -20.93 -15.44
C LYS A 75 2.78 -20.05 -14.77
N TYR A 76 2.55 -20.23 -13.46
CA TYR A 76 1.52 -19.51 -12.71
C TYR A 76 2.08 -18.35 -11.89
N PHE A 77 3.18 -17.72 -12.32
CA PHE A 77 3.77 -16.56 -11.68
C PHE A 77 4.20 -15.53 -12.73
N GLU A 78 3.34 -14.54 -12.97
CA GLU A 78 3.55 -13.50 -13.98
C GLU A 78 3.95 -12.20 -13.30
N GLU A 79 5.18 -11.73 -13.56
CA GLU A 79 5.73 -10.50 -13.00
C GLU A 79 5.72 -9.38 -14.05
N SER A 80 5.00 -8.30 -13.75
CA SER A 80 5.04 -7.03 -14.46
C SER A 80 5.62 -5.93 -13.56
N GLU A 81 5.86 -4.72 -14.10
CA GLU A 81 6.54 -3.64 -13.37
C GLU A 81 5.89 -3.32 -12.02
N ASN A 82 4.55 -3.28 -11.96
CA ASN A 82 3.80 -2.84 -10.78
C ASN A 82 2.78 -3.89 -10.30
N ARG A 83 2.82 -5.10 -10.85
CA ARG A 83 1.86 -6.15 -10.51
C ARG A 83 2.46 -7.53 -10.71
N ILE A 84 2.20 -8.42 -9.75
CA ILE A 84 2.54 -9.83 -9.83
C ILE A 84 1.25 -10.63 -9.69
N ASP A 85 0.89 -11.37 -10.72
CA ASP A 85 -0.24 -12.29 -10.72
C ASP A 85 0.27 -13.72 -10.48
N PHE A 86 -0.47 -14.49 -9.68
CA PHE A 86 -0.13 -15.87 -9.42
C PHE A 86 -1.34 -16.77 -9.22
N GLY A 87 -1.19 -18.04 -9.61
CA GLY A 87 -2.26 -19.03 -9.60
C GLY A 87 -3.07 -19.09 -10.90
N GLU A 88 -4.17 -19.85 -10.88
CA GLU A 88 -5.01 -20.06 -12.05
C GLU A 88 -6.10 -19.00 -12.14
N SER A 89 -6.05 -18.22 -13.21
CA SER A 89 -7.11 -17.27 -13.53
C SER A 89 -8.44 -17.99 -13.80
N TRP A 90 -9.54 -17.26 -13.67
CA TRP A 90 -10.94 -17.73 -13.70
C TRP A 90 -11.41 -18.45 -15.00
N GLY A 91 -10.51 -18.81 -15.92
CA GLY A 91 -10.83 -19.36 -17.24
C GLY A 91 -10.47 -20.84 -17.49
N GLU A 92 -9.59 -21.46 -16.70
CA GLU A 92 -9.19 -22.87 -16.90
C GLU A 92 -9.96 -23.80 -15.93
N SER A 93 -10.46 -24.93 -16.45
CA SER A 93 -11.51 -25.73 -15.78
C SER A 93 -10.99 -26.72 -14.73
N ASP A 94 -9.68 -26.87 -14.54
CA ASP A 94 -9.14 -28.04 -13.88
C ASP A 94 -8.43 -27.74 -12.55
N TYR A 95 -9.05 -28.24 -11.49
CA TYR A 95 -8.47 -28.69 -10.22
C TYR A 95 -8.05 -27.68 -9.12
N ARG A 96 -7.55 -26.46 -9.36
CA ARG A 96 -7.28 -25.47 -8.26
C ARG A 96 -7.52 -24.02 -8.64
N ARG A 97 -8.65 -23.47 -8.17
CA ARG A 97 -9.06 -22.07 -8.38
C ARG A 97 -8.49 -21.13 -7.32
N GLU A 98 -7.18 -21.18 -7.12
CA GLU A 98 -6.49 -20.22 -6.26
C GLU A 98 -5.89 -19.15 -7.16
N TYR A 99 -6.25 -17.90 -6.88
CA TYR A 99 -5.76 -16.75 -7.61
C TYR A 99 -5.39 -15.65 -6.63
N GLY A 100 -4.23 -15.06 -6.86
CA GLY A 100 -3.80 -13.89 -6.12
C GLY A 100 -3.06 -12.92 -7.00
N TYR A 101 -3.04 -11.67 -6.56
CA TYR A 101 -2.16 -10.68 -7.13
C TYR A 101 -1.58 -9.77 -6.04
N CYS A 102 -0.41 -9.22 -6.33
CA CYS A 102 0.19 -8.14 -5.55
C CYS A 102 0.41 -6.97 -6.51
N GLN A 103 -0.12 -5.80 -6.20
CA GLN A 103 -0.06 -4.61 -7.06
C GLN A 103 0.42 -3.41 -6.27
N ILE A 104 1.35 -2.63 -6.82
CA ILE A 104 1.79 -1.36 -6.23
C ILE A 104 1.29 -0.18 -7.04
N GLU A 105 0.79 0.85 -6.35
CA GLU A 105 0.32 2.08 -6.96
C GLU A 105 0.86 3.30 -6.23
N ARG A 106 1.22 4.34 -6.99
CA ARG A 106 1.59 5.64 -6.41
C ARG A 106 0.34 6.43 -6.10
N VAL A 107 0.15 6.75 -4.83
CA VAL A 107 -0.96 7.55 -4.32
C VAL A 107 -0.43 8.84 -3.72
N LYS A 108 -1.13 9.95 -3.95
CA LYS A 108 -0.82 11.22 -3.29
C LYS A 108 -1.64 11.31 -2.02
N LEU A 109 -1.00 11.59 -0.89
CA LEU A 109 -1.72 11.82 0.36
C LEU A 109 -2.53 13.12 0.26
N GLU A 110 -3.84 12.99 0.51
CA GLU A 110 -4.72 14.13 0.70
C GLU A 110 -4.45 14.72 2.10
N VAL A 111 -4.31 16.05 2.16
CA VAL A 111 -3.90 16.77 3.39
C VAL A 111 -5.11 17.11 4.27
N GLU A 112 -6.32 17.05 3.73
CA GLU A 112 -7.58 17.35 4.40
C GLU A 112 -8.63 16.36 3.93
N VAL A 113 -9.15 15.57 4.86
CA VAL A 113 -10.44 14.89 4.71
C VAL A 113 -11.36 15.61 5.68
N ASP A 114 -12.44 16.21 5.18
CA ASP A 114 -13.52 16.74 6.03
C ASP A 114 -14.22 15.55 6.70
N VAL A 115 -13.61 15.01 7.76
CA VAL A 115 -14.19 13.95 8.58
C VAL A 115 -15.26 14.63 9.43
N PHE A 116 -16.52 14.52 8.99
CA PHE A 116 -17.67 14.87 9.82
C PHE A 116 -17.75 13.84 10.96
N VAL A 117 -17.12 14.16 12.10
CA VAL A 117 -17.35 13.42 13.34
C VAL A 117 -18.75 13.80 13.80
N SER A 118 -19.75 12.99 13.44
CA SER A 118 -21.07 13.07 14.05
C SER A 118 -20.94 12.53 15.47
N THR A 119 -20.60 13.39 16.41
CA THR A 119 -20.73 13.07 17.83
C THR A 119 -22.22 13.12 18.16
N ASP A 120 -22.87 11.97 18.04
CA ASP A 120 -24.22 11.76 18.57
C ASP A 120 -24.07 11.40 20.05
N GLU A 121 -23.83 12.41 20.89
CA GLU A 121 -24.06 12.27 22.33
C GLU A 121 -25.55 12.58 22.56
N GLU A 122 -26.39 11.57 22.32
CA GLU A 122 -27.70 11.52 22.97
C GLU A 122 -27.46 11.09 24.42
N ASP A 123 -27.23 12.08 25.29
CA ASP A 123 -27.40 11.92 26.73
C ASP A 123 -28.89 11.65 26.99
N GLU A 124 -29.27 10.37 27.07
CA GLU A 124 -30.52 9.97 27.71
C GLU A 124 -30.36 10.14 29.22
N ASP A 125 -30.60 11.36 29.70
CA ASP A 125 -30.94 11.64 31.09
C ASP A 125 -32.28 10.96 31.42
N LEU A 126 -32.22 9.67 31.74
CA LEU A 126 -33.29 8.95 32.42
C LEU A 126 -33.30 9.36 33.90
N ASP A 127 -33.97 10.48 34.21
CA ASP A 127 -34.43 10.79 35.56
C ASP A 127 -35.81 11.47 35.52
N ASP A 128 -36.84 10.68 35.89
CA ASP A 128 -37.96 10.93 36.84
C ASP A 128 -39.31 10.34 36.38
#